data_AF-A0A4V0BUB0-F1
#
_entry.id   AF-A0A4V0BUB0-F1
#
_cell.length_a   1.000
_cell.length_b   1.000
_cell.length_c   1.000
_cell.angle_alpha   90.00
_cell.angle_beta   90.00
_cell.angle_gamma   90.00
#
_symmetry.space_group_name_H-M   'P 1'
#
loop_
_entity.id
_entity.type
_entity.pdbx_description
1 polymer ?
#
loop_
_entity_poly.entity_id
_entity_poly.type
_entity_poly.pdbx_seq_one_letter_code
_entity_poly.pdbx_strand_id
1 'polypeptide(L)'
;MIILYYLLSNTIKKIIYKGNWSKLTINTMGINVNMENRDFSTVSYFDNFLSDVIYLFDESDADFVIFEDLDRFNDHSIFEKLREINLMVNQRRNSSNDKKLMFFYVISDEVFSEKNVDPTNNSKNISATEKTKFFDVIIPIIPIINNTNSFDYLKSRLLGDIENTDKNEFETFLYQISIFIDDLRVLKNIVNEFKIYKKIHKNNIKKIDYKQLLALIIYKTLNSSDFNDLVKSKGDLYTQIKNSLEDNDE
;
A
#
# COMPACT_ATOMS: atom_id res chain seq x y z
N MET A 1 -6.74 16.91 7.64
CA MET A 1 -7.02 15.46 7.60
C MET A 1 -8.50 15.13 7.70
N ILE A 2 -9.21 15.47 8.78
CA ILE A 2 -10.66 15.21 8.91
C ILE A 2 -11.49 15.93 7.83
N ILE A 3 -11.15 17.18 7.52
CA ILE A 3 -11.83 17.97 6.47
C ILE A 3 -11.59 17.35 5.08
N LEU A 4 -10.38 16.88 4.80
CA LEU A 4 -10.03 16.23 3.54
C LEU A 4 -10.74 14.88 3.40
N TYR A 5 -10.81 14.11 4.48
CA TYR A 5 -11.60 12.87 4.54
C TYR A 5 -13.09 13.15 4.33
N TYR A 6 -13.64 14.19 4.95
CA TYR A 6 -15.05 14.54 4.78
C TYR A 6 -15.35 14.97 3.35
N LEU A 7 -14.47 15.80 2.75
CA LEU A 7 -14.54 16.21 1.35
C LEU A 7 -14.45 15.01 0.41
N LEU A 8 -13.49 14.11 0.63
CA LEU A 8 -13.32 12.89 -0.17
C LEU A 8 -14.52 11.94 0.00
N SER A 9 -15.04 11.79 1.21
CA SER A 9 -16.23 10.97 1.45
C SER A 9 -17.46 11.56 0.77
N ASN A 10 -17.58 12.90 0.73
CA ASN A 10 -18.69 13.57 0.07
C ASN A 10 -18.56 13.53 -1.45
N THR A 11 -17.34 13.61 -2.01
CA THR A 11 -17.13 13.44 -3.45
C THR A 11 -17.42 12.00 -3.86
N ILE A 12 -16.97 11.00 -3.09
CA ILE A 12 -17.27 9.58 -3.31
C ILE A 12 -18.78 9.34 -3.25
N LYS A 13 -19.47 9.81 -2.20
CA LYS A 13 -20.93 9.73 -2.09
C LYS A 13 -21.60 10.41 -3.29
N LYS A 14 -21.16 11.61 -3.68
CA LYS A 14 -21.73 12.34 -4.81
C LYS A 14 -21.50 11.62 -6.15
N ILE A 15 -20.36 10.95 -6.34
CA ILE A 15 -20.11 10.11 -7.52
C ILE A 15 -21.05 8.90 -7.53
N ILE A 16 -21.20 8.21 -6.38
CA ILE A 16 -22.09 7.05 -6.23
C ILE A 16 -23.57 7.41 -6.44
N TYR A 17 -24.05 8.49 -5.81
CA TYR A 17 -25.47 8.88 -5.81
C TYR A 17 -25.90 9.79 -6.97
N LYS A 18 -24.96 10.51 -7.59
CA LYS A 18 -25.24 11.53 -8.62
C LYS A 18 -24.61 11.19 -9.97
N GLY A 19 -23.82 10.14 -10.06
CA GLY A 19 -23.36 9.58 -11.33
C GLY A 19 -24.59 9.22 -12.16
N ASN A 20 -24.84 9.98 -13.22
CA ASN A 20 -25.68 9.51 -14.31
C ASN A 20 -24.89 8.35 -14.92
N TRP A 21 -25.17 7.13 -14.48
CA TRP A 21 -24.77 5.91 -15.19
C TRP A 21 -25.55 5.92 -16.49
N SER A 22 -25.13 6.77 -17.42
CA SER A 22 -25.67 6.87 -18.77
C SER A 22 -25.78 5.46 -19.27
N LYS A 23 -27.01 5.04 -19.58
CA LYS A 23 -27.38 3.76 -20.17
C LYS A 23 -26.17 3.16 -20.89
N LEU A 24 -25.51 2.22 -20.20
CA LEU A 24 -24.58 1.32 -20.85
C LEU A 24 -25.50 0.41 -21.67
N THR A 25 -25.76 0.84 -22.90
CA THR A 25 -26.45 0.04 -23.89
C THR A 25 -25.46 -1.06 -24.25
N ILE A 26 -25.58 -2.19 -23.56
CA ILE A 26 -24.89 -3.42 -23.92
C ILE A 26 -25.55 -3.88 -25.22
N ASN A 27 -25.02 -3.42 -26.35
CA ASN A 27 -25.18 -4.21 -27.56
C ASN A 27 -24.49 -5.53 -27.25
N THR A 28 -25.28 -6.58 -27.18
CA THR A 28 -24.88 -7.98 -27.07
C THR A 28 -23.70 -8.26 -27.99
N MET A 29 -22.49 -8.06 -27.50
CA MET A 29 -21.32 -8.75 -28.00
C MET A 29 -21.46 -10.14 -27.41
N GLY A 30 -21.98 -11.06 -28.25
CA GLY A 30 -22.48 -12.36 -27.82
C GLY A 30 -21.49 -13.10 -26.95
N ILE A 31 -21.80 -13.19 -25.66
CA ILE A 31 -21.26 -14.23 -24.79
C ILE A 31 -22.36 -15.29 -24.70
N ASN A 32 -22.47 -16.10 -25.76
CA ASN A 32 -23.08 -17.41 -25.62
C ASN A 32 -22.08 -18.25 -24.84
N VAL A 33 -22.23 -18.33 -23.52
CA VAL A 33 -21.57 -19.37 -22.73
C VAL A 33 -22.27 -20.68 -23.09
N ASN A 34 -21.86 -21.29 -24.20
CA ASN A 34 -22.24 -22.67 -24.53
C ASN A 34 -21.61 -23.59 -23.49
N MET A 35 -22.37 -23.92 -22.44
CA MET A 35 -21.98 -24.80 -21.35
C MET A 35 -21.91 -26.29 -21.74
N GLU A 36 -22.14 -26.67 -23.00
CA GLU A 36 -22.23 -28.08 -23.40
C GLU A 36 -20.92 -28.71 -23.88
N ASN A 37 -19.85 -27.95 -24.13
CA ASN A 37 -18.60 -28.50 -24.70
C ASN A 37 -17.33 -27.99 -24.01
N ARG A 38 -17.16 -28.27 -22.71
CA ARG A 38 -15.84 -28.13 -22.06
C ARG A 38 -15.39 -29.49 -21.54
N ASP A 39 -14.25 -29.97 -22.04
CA ASP A 39 -13.55 -31.15 -21.54
C ASP A 39 -13.31 -30.99 -20.03
N PHE A 40 -13.90 -31.90 -19.24
CA PHE A 40 -13.87 -31.90 -17.77
C PHE A 40 -12.50 -32.17 -17.14
N SER A 41 -11.42 -32.20 -17.92
CA SER A 41 -10.04 -32.40 -17.43
C SER A 41 -9.36 -31.10 -16.96
N THR A 42 -10.01 -29.94 -17.09
CA THR A 42 -9.42 -28.61 -16.83
C THR A 42 -10.29 -27.67 -15.99
N VAL A 43 -11.24 -28.21 -15.21
CA VAL A 43 -12.13 -27.37 -14.40
C VAL A 43 -11.32 -26.65 -13.32
N SER A 44 -11.24 -25.32 -13.42
CA SER A 44 -10.54 -24.51 -12.43
C SER A 44 -11.21 -24.69 -11.08
N TYR A 45 -10.43 -24.74 -9.99
CA TYR A 45 -10.96 -24.73 -8.62
C TYR A 45 -12.01 -23.62 -8.44
N PHE A 46 -11.81 -22.49 -9.11
CA PHE A 46 -12.70 -21.35 -9.09
C PHE A 46 -14.07 -21.61 -9.74
N ASP A 47 -14.13 -22.38 -10.84
CA ASP A 47 -15.39 -22.69 -11.54
C ASP A 47 -16.30 -23.57 -10.67
N ASN A 48 -15.71 -24.44 -9.84
CA ASN A 48 -16.44 -25.29 -8.91
C ASN A 48 -17.10 -24.50 -7.77
N PHE A 49 -16.48 -23.39 -7.33
CA PHE A 49 -16.99 -22.56 -6.23
C PHE A 49 -17.63 -21.26 -6.69
N LEU A 50 -17.69 -20.99 -8.00
CA LEU A 50 -18.23 -19.74 -8.53
C LEU A 50 -19.68 -19.52 -8.09
N SER A 51 -20.49 -20.58 -8.11
CA SER A 51 -21.88 -20.53 -7.64
C SER A 51 -21.96 -20.17 -6.15
N ASP A 52 -21.08 -20.73 -5.33
CA ASP A 52 -21.04 -20.48 -3.89
C ASP A 52 -20.56 -19.04 -3.59
N VAL A 53 -19.57 -18.55 -4.32
CA VAL A 53 -19.06 -17.18 -4.21
C VAL A 53 -20.13 -16.18 -4.63
N ILE A 54 -20.83 -16.43 -5.74
CA ILE A 54 -21.95 -15.59 -6.18
C ILE A 54 -23.05 -15.61 -5.12
N TYR A 55 -23.43 -16.77 -4.60
CA TYR A 55 -24.44 -16.89 -3.56
C TYR A 55 -24.06 -16.12 -2.30
N LEU A 56 -22.82 -16.24 -1.84
CA LEU A 56 -22.32 -15.51 -0.67
C LEU A 56 -22.41 -14.00 -0.84
N PHE A 57 -22.09 -13.50 -2.03
CA PHE A 57 -22.26 -12.09 -2.32
C PHE A 57 -23.72 -11.70 -2.48
N ASP A 58 -24.55 -12.50 -3.16
CA ASP A 58 -25.97 -12.22 -3.40
C ASP A 58 -26.74 -12.10 -2.09
N GLU A 59 -26.58 -13.07 -1.19
CA GLU A 59 -27.20 -13.11 0.15
C GLU A 59 -26.59 -12.10 1.14
N SER A 60 -25.49 -11.44 0.80
CA SER A 60 -24.96 -10.40 1.67
C SER A 60 -25.83 -9.14 1.58
N ASP A 61 -26.25 -8.56 2.70
CA ASP A 61 -26.91 -7.23 2.69
C ASP A 61 -25.90 -6.08 2.43
N ALA A 62 -24.70 -6.39 1.93
CA ALA A 62 -23.65 -5.41 1.70
C ALA A 62 -23.95 -4.57 0.45
N ASP A 63 -23.73 -3.26 0.58
CA ASP A 63 -23.72 -2.32 -0.55
C ASP A 63 -22.33 -2.30 -1.24
N PHE A 64 -21.29 -2.71 -0.50
CA PHE A 64 -19.88 -2.56 -0.88
C PHE A 64 -19.03 -3.74 -0.43
N VAL A 65 -18.10 -4.17 -1.28
CA VAL A 65 -17.03 -5.12 -0.94
C VAL A 65 -15.69 -4.46 -1.24
N ILE A 66 -14.76 -4.49 -0.28
CA ILE A 66 -13.43 -3.90 -0.43
C ILE A 66 -12.41 -5.04 -0.50
N PHE A 67 -11.67 -5.07 -1.60
CA PHE A 67 -10.53 -5.96 -1.80
C PHE A 67 -9.24 -5.17 -1.57
N GLU A 68 -8.45 -5.63 -0.60
CA GLU A 68 -7.10 -5.13 -0.31
C GLU A 68 -6.06 -6.19 -0.69
N ASP A 69 -4.81 -5.78 -0.93
CA ASP A 69 -3.65 -6.66 -1.16
C ASP A 69 -3.77 -7.63 -2.37
N LEU A 70 -4.68 -7.35 -3.32
CA LEU A 70 -4.79 -8.12 -4.56
C LEU A 70 -3.57 -7.96 -5.48
N ASP A 71 -2.79 -6.91 -5.28
CA ASP A 71 -1.57 -6.61 -6.03
C ASP A 71 -0.44 -7.63 -5.82
N ARG A 72 -0.49 -8.42 -4.74
CA ARG A 72 0.51 -9.47 -4.44
C ARG A 72 0.51 -10.64 -5.43
N PHE A 73 -0.60 -10.90 -6.11
CA PHE A 73 -0.73 -12.06 -6.99
C PHE A 73 -0.13 -11.84 -8.38
N ASN A 74 0.18 -10.58 -8.72
CA ASN A 74 0.81 -10.18 -9.99
C ASN A 74 0.16 -10.76 -11.26
N ASP A 75 -1.12 -11.11 -11.17
CA ASP A 75 -1.91 -11.73 -12.23
C ASP A 75 -3.13 -10.83 -12.49
N HIS A 76 -3.19 -10.23 -13.67
CA HIS A 76 -4.29 -9.33 -14.03
C HIS A 76 -5.61 -10.06 -14.26
N SER A 77 -5.59 -11.38 -14.50
CA SER A 77 -6.80 -12.18 -14.74
C SER A 77 -7.77 -12.20 -13.55
N ILE A 78 -7.27 -11.92 -12.34
CA ILE A 78 -8.10 -11.80 -11.14
C ILE A 78 -9.11 -10.66 -11.25
N PHE A 79 -8.73 -9.54 -11.87
CA PHE A 79 -9.62 -8.38 -12.03
C PHE A 79 -10.73 -8.65 -13.05
N GLU A 80 -10.44 -9.43 -14.09
CA GLU A 80 -11.46 -9.88 -15.05
C GLU A 80 -12.51 -10.76 -14.35
N LYS A 81 -12.06 -11.76 -13.59
CA LYS A 81 -12.94 -12.67 -12.86
C LYS A 81 -13.79 -11.95 -11.81
N LEU A 82 -13.20 -11.04 -11.04
CA LEU A 82 -13.94 -10.27 -10.04
C LEU A 82 -14.97 -9.32 -10.67
N ARG A 83 -14.66 -8.76 -11.85
CA ARG A 83 -15.63 -7.98 -12.63
C ARG A 83 -16.80 -8.84 -13.11
N GLU A 84 -16.52 -10.04 -13.63
CA GLU A 84 -17.56 -10.99 -14.05
C GLU A 84 -18.47 -11.38 -12.88
N ILE A 85 -17.90 -11.69 -11.72
CA ILE A 85 -18.67 -11.97 -10.49
C ILE A 85 -19.55 -10.78 -10.12
N ASN A 86 -19.01 -9.56 -10.09
CA ASN A 86 -19.78 -8.38 -9.73
C ASN A 86 -20.98 -8.17 -10.67
N LEU A 87 -20.79 -8.42 -11.97
CA LEU A 87 -21.87 -8.36 -12.96
C LEU A 87 -22.94 -9.42 -12.70
N MET A 88 -22.54 -10.67 -12.45
CA MET A 88 -23.49 -11.77 -12.20
C MET A 88 -24.30 -11.55 -10.91
N VAL A 89 -23.65 -11.13 -9.82
CA VAL A 89 -24.34 -10.84 -8.55
C VAL A 89 -25.33 -9.70 -8.74
N ASN A 90 -24.92 -8.61 -9.39
CA ASN A 90 -25.82 -7.48 -9.61
C ASN A 90 -26.99 -7.81 -10.56
N GLN A 91 -26.82 -8.70 -11.53
CA GLN A 91 -27.91 -9.18 -12.37
C GLN A 91 -28.99 -9.91 -11.55
N ARG A 92 -28.59 -10.72 -10.56
CA ARG A 92 -29.53 -11.40 -9.65
C ARG A 92 -30.26 -10.39 -8.76
N ARG A 93 -29.54 -9.51 -8.08
CA ARG A 93 -30.11 -8.46 -7.22
C ARG A 93 -31.05 -7.47 -7.92
N ASN A 94 -30.78 -7.14 -9.18
CA ASN A 94 -31.65 -6.21 -9.94
C ASN A 94 -33.09 -6.74 -10.10
N SER A 95 -33.30 -8.06 -10.02
CA SER A 95 -34.64 -8.65 -10.08
C SER A 95 -35.44 -8.45 -8.78
N SER A 96 -34.76 -8.15 -7.68
CA SER A 96 -35.29 -8.06 -6.31
C SER A 96 -35.57 -6.62 -5.85
N ASN A 97 -35.26 -5.61 -6.67
CA ASN A 97 -35.25 -4.19 -6.30
C ASN A 97 -34.20 -3.85 -5.22
N ASP A 98 -33.18 -4.69 -5.07
CA ASP A 98 -32.09 -4.52 -4.11
C ASP A 98 -31.03 -3.51 -4.60
N LYS A 99 -30.27 -2.98 -3.65
CA LYS A 99 -29.16 -2.08 -3.94
C LYS A 99 -28.04 -2.83 -4.67
N LYS A 100 -27.41 -2.15 -5.63
CA LYS A 100 -26.27 -2.67 -6.38
C LYS A 100 -25.05 -2.86 -5.47
N LEU A 101 -24.44 -4.04 -5.55
CA LEU A 101 -23.19 -4.38 -4.90
C LEU A 101 -22.00 -3.77 -5.67
N MET A 102 -21.24 -2.87 -5.04
CA MET A 102 -20.06 -2.27 -5.66
C MET A 102 -18.77 -2.89 -5.12
N PHE A 103 -17.86 -3.26 -6.02
CA PHE A 103 -16.52 -3.74 -5.67
C PHE A 103 -15.53 -2.58 -5.68
N PHE A 104 -14.81 -2.43 -4.57
CA PHE A 104 -13.74 -1.46 -4.37
C PHE A 104 -12.40 -2.18 -4.31
N TYR A 105 -11.41 -1.64 -5.00
CA TYR A 105 -10.07 -2.22 -5.08
C TYR A 105 -9.06 -1.24 -4.49
N VAL A 106 -8.32 -1.66 -3.47
CA VAL A 106 -7.20 -0.91 -2.89
C VAL A 106 -5.93 -1.62 -3.33
N ILE A 107 -5.32 -1.12 -4.41
CA ILE A 107 -4.16 -1.73 -5.07
C ILE A 107 -3.13 -0.67 -5.43
N SER A 108 -1.86 -1.06 -5.49
CA SER A 108 -0.78 -0.20 -6.01
C SER A 108 -0.91 0.03 -7.52
N ASP A 109 -0.48 1.20 -8.00
CA ASP A 109 -0.36 1.49 -9.42
C ASP A 109 0.67 0.58 -10.12
N GLU A 110 1.61 0.00 -9.35
CA GLU A 110 2.63 -0.93 -9.85
C GLU A 110 2.06 -2.22 -10.42
N VAL A 111 0.85 -2.62 -10.02
CA VAL A 111 0.17 -3.83 -10.55
C VAL A 111 0.12 -3.81 -12.06
N PHE A 112 -0.19 -2.65 -12.63
CA PHE A 112 -0.35 -2.46 -14.07
C PHE A 112 0.96 -2.03 -14.75
N SER A 113 2.11 -2.08 -14.07
CA SER A 113 3.38 -1.71 -14.67
C SER A 113 3.82 -2.73 -15.74
N GLU A 114 4.57 -2.27 -16.75
CA GLU A 114 5.03 -3.07 -17.89
C GLU A 114 5.82 -4.34 -17.49
N LYS A 115 6.33 -4.41 -16.25
CA LYS A 115 7.07 -5.55 -15.71
C LYS A 115 6.22 -6.80 -15.52
N ASN A 116 4.90 -6.64 -15.44
CA ASN A 116 3.94 -7.71 -15.15
C ASN A 116 3.14 -8.14 -16.39
N VAL A 117 3.43 -7.51 -17.54
CA VAL A 117 2.83 -7.83 -18.84
C VAL A 117 3.82 -8.70 -19.59
N ASP A 118 3.33 -9.78 -20.19
CA ASP A 118 4.16 -10.77 -20.90
C ASP A 118 5.23 -10.11 -21.79
N PRO A 119 6.53 -10.47 -21.63
CA PRO A 119 7.64 -9.83 -22.33
C PRO A 119 7.62 -10.04 -23.85
N THR A 120 6.70 -10.86 -24.37
CA THR A 120 6.53 -11.13 -25.80
C THR A 120 5.76 -10.03 -26.53
N ASN A 121 5.08 -9.12 -25.81
CA ASN A 121 4.30 -8.03 -26.41
C ASN A 121 5.04 -6.70 -26.23
N ASN A 122 5.94 -6.39 -27.17
CA ASN A 122 6.67 -5.11 -27.27
C ASN A 122 5.74 -3.91 -27.54
N SER A 123 4.84 -3.55 -26.62
CA SER A 123 4.10 -2.30 -26.74
C SER A 123 4.14 -1.49 -25.45
N LYS A 124 4.92 -0.42 -25.55
CA LYS A 124 5.30 0.60 -24.55
C LYS A 124 4.13 1.46 -24.01
N ASN A 125 2.89 0.98 -24.15
CA ASN A 125 1.65 1.71 -23.84
C ASN A 125 0.53 0.80 -23.27
N ILE A 126 0.80 -0.49 -22.98
CA ILE A 126 -0.22 -1.45 -22.51
C ILE A 126 -0.73 -1.09 -21.08
N SER A 127 0.15 -0.58 -20.23
CA SER A 127 -0.15 -0.31 -18.80
C SER A 127 -1.38 0.59 -18.59
N ALA A 128 -1.52 1.66 -19.38
CA ALA A 128 -2.62 2.60 -19.26
C ALA A 128 -3.94 2.03 -19.80
N THR A 129 -3.89 1.28 -20.90
CA THR A 129 -5.08 0.67 -21.52
C THR A 129 -5.63 -0.47 -20.67
N GLU A 130 -4.76 -1.30 -20.08
CA GLU A 130 -5.15 -2.37 -19.15
C GLU A 130 -5.79 -1.82 -17.88
N LYS A 131 -5.20 -0.78 -17.27
CA LYS A 131 -5.77 -0.18 -16.05
C LYS A 131 -7.20 0.32 -16.26
N THR A 132 -7.51 0.92 -17.41
CA THR A 132 -8.87 1.40 -17.72
C THR A 132 -9.84 0.29 -18.17
N LYS A 133 -9.34 -0.90 -18.51
CA LYS A 133 -10.17 -2.03 -18.95
C LYS A 133 -10.97 -2.61 -17.79
N PHE A 134 -10.41 -2.66 -16.59
CA PHE A 134 -10.99 -3.39 -15.45
C PHE A 134 -11.86 -2.53 -14.53
N PHE A 135 -11.65 -1.21 -14.50
CA PHE A 135 -12.30 -0.33 -13.53
C PHE A 135 -13.19 0.70 -14.21
N ASP A 136 -14.43 0.82 -13.72
CA ASP A 136 -15.36 1.85 -14.20
C ASP A 136 -14.96 3.25 -13.70
N VAL A 137 -14.36 3.35 -12.51
CA VAL A 137 -13.86 4.60 -11.91
C VAL A 137 -12.54 4.34 -11.20
N ILE A 138 -11.57 5.23 -11.40
CA ILE A 138 -10.27 5.22 -10.70
C ILE A 138 -10.17 6.47 -9.84
N ILE A 139 -9.94 6.28 -8.55
CA ILE A 139 -9.72 7.37 -7.59
C ILE A 139 -8.22 7.43 -7.27
N PRO A 140 -7.48 8.44 -7.73
CA PRO A 140 -6.06 8.55 -7.40
C PRO A 140 -5.88 8.89 -5.91
N ILE A 141 -4.95 8.18 -5.25
CA ILE A 141 -4.58 8.44 -3.86
C ILE A 141 -3.21 9.14 -3.86
N ILE A 142 -3.16 10.36 -3.32
CA ILE A 142 -1.90 11.11 -3.17
C ILE A 142 -1.31 10.78 -1.80
N PRO A 143 -0.03 10.34 -1.72
CA PRO A 143 0.60 10.06 -0.44
C PRO A 143 0.72 11.36 0.37
N ILE A 144 0.39 11.27 1.67
CA ILE A 144 0.45 12.41 2.59
C ILE A 144 1.91 12.74 2.95
N ILE A 145 2.78 11.73 2.95
CA ILE A 145 4.21 11.87 3.23
C ILE A 145 5.02 11.63 1.95
N ASN A 146 6.08 12.41 1.79
CA ASN A 146 7.11 12.23 0.79
C ASN A 146 8.45 12.75 1.33
N ASN A 147 9.52 12.55 0.57
CA ASN A 147 10.86 13.04 0.91
C ASN A 147 10.94 14.55 1.24
N THR A 148 10.00 15.39 0.76
CA THR A 148 9.99 16.83 1.05
C THR A 148 9.37 17.19 2.40
N ASN A 149 8.52 16.34 2.98
CA ASN A 149 7.80 16.65 4.22
C ASN A 149 8.09 15.68 5.38
N SER A 150 8.87 14.63 5.12
CA SER A 150 9.35 13.71 6.16
C SER A 150 10.14 14.43 7.26
N PHE A 151 10.85 15.51 6.91
CA PHE A 151 11.53 16.37 7.89
C PHE A 151 10.54 16.95 8.89
N ASP A 152 9.49 17.64 8.41
CA ASP A 152 8.50 18.29 9.26
C ASP A 152 7.77 17.27 10.15
N TYR A 153 7.53 16.07 9.62
CA TYR A 153 6.98 14.96 10.40
C TYR A 153 7.91 14.58 11.56
N LEU A 154 9.17 14.25 11.29
CA LEU A 154 10.14 13.89 12.34
C LEU A 154 10.35 15.03 13.33
N LYS A 155 10.53 16.24 12.82
CA LYS A 155 10.70 17.48 13.60
C LYS A 155 9.57 17.66 14.60
N SER A 156 8.31 17.61 14.15
CA SER A 156 7.14 17.80 14.99
C SER A 156 6.98 16.73 16.08
N ARG A 157 7.50 15.52 15.85
CA ARG A 157 7.33 14.38 16.77
C ARG A 157 8.50 14.14 17.71
N LEU A 158 9.69 14.67 17.39
CA LEU A 158 10.94 14.39 18.08
C LEU A 158 11.60 15.63 18.71
N LEU A 159 11.41 16.85 18.18
CA LEU A 159 12.07 18.04 18.76
C LEU A 159 11.44 18.53 20.07
N GLY A 160 10.16 18.24 20.34
CA GLY A 160 9.55 18.57 21.64
C GLY A 160 10.15 17.77 22.80
N ASP A 161 10.97 16.77 22.48
CA ASP A 161 11.54 15.79 23.39
C ASP A 161 13.02 16.08 23.72
N ILE A 162 13.64 17.13 23.18
CA ILE A 162 15.10 17.38 23.25
C ILE A 162 15.40 18.69 23.96
N GLU A 163 16.45 18.70 24.79
CA GLU A 163 16.92 19.90 25.51
C GLU A 163 17.42 20.99 24.54
N ASN A 164 17.26 22.26 24.91
CA ASN A 164 17.46 23.40 23.99
C ASN A 164 18.88 23.56 23.42
N THR A 165 19.91 23.03 24.09
CA THR A 165 21.33 23.23 23.71
C THR A 165 21.75 22.44 22.47
N ASP A 166 21.17 21.26 22.21
CA ASP A 166 21.55 20.40 21.07
C ASP A 166 20.57 20.49 19.89
N LYS A 167 19.61 21.42 19.97
CA LYS A 167 18.45 21.47 19.08
C LYS A 167 18.82 21.73 17.62
N ASN A 168 19.77 22.63 17.36
CA ASN A 168 20.17 23.01 16.00
C ASN A 168 20.93 21.89 15.29
N GLU A 169 21.83 21.21 16.01
CA GLU A 169 22.58 20.09 15.45
C GLU A 169 21.67 18.89 15.20
N PHE A 170 20.76 18.61 16.15
CA PHE A 170 19.78 17.55 15.98
C PHE A 170 18.80 17.82 14.85
N GLU A 171 18.34 19.07 14.70
CA GLU A 171 17.50 19.48 13.58
C GLU A 171 18.21 19.33 12.23
N THR A 172 19.49 19.70 12.17
CA THR A 172 20.32 19.49 10.97
C THR A 172 20.44 18.00 10.62
N PHE A 173 20.67 17.16 11.63
CA PHE A 173 20.67 15.70 11.47
C PHE A 173 19.32 15.17 10.95
N LEU A 174 18.20 15.61 11.53
CA LEU A 174 16.86 15.22 11.06
C LEU A 174 16.63 15.62 9.61
N TYR A 175 17.05 16.81 9.21
CA TYR A 175 16.92 17.28 7.84
C TYR A 175 17.69 16.36 6.87
N GLN A 176 18.96 16.10 7.17
CA GLN A 176 19.83 15.25 6.36
C GLN A 176 19.31 13.82 6.18
N ILE A 177 18.71 13.23 7.22
CA ILE A 177 18.25 11.84 7.16
C ILE A 177 16.84 11.71 6.58
N SER A 178 16.00 12.74 6.73
CA SER A 178 14.59 12.69 6.33
C SER A 178 14.38 12.50 4.83
N ILE A 179 15.34 12.92 3.99
CA ILE A 179 15.28 12.77 2.53
C ILE A 179 15.28 11.31 2.09
N PHE A 180 15.79 10.40 2.92
CA PHE A 180 15.88 8.95 2.64
C PHE A 180 14.65 8.18 3.13
N ILE A 181 13.68 8.84 3.74
CA ILE A 181 12.48 8.21 4.28
C ILE A 181 11.27 8.88 3.63
N ASP A 182 10.54 8.17 2.80
CA ASP A 182 9.35 8.67 2.09
C ASP A 182 8.05 7.97 2.53
N ASP A 183 8.16 6.91 3.32
CA ASP A 183 7.02 6.13 3.81
C ASP A 183 6.59 6.55 5.24
N LEU A 184 5.29 6.86 5.40
CA LEU A 184 4.72 7.26 6.69
C LEU A 184 4.73 6.13 7.74
N ARG A 185 4.59 4.87 7.33
CA ARG A 185 4.66 3.71 8.24
C ARG A 185 6.09 3.59 8.80
N VAL A 186 7.10 3.76 7.95
CA VAL A 186 8.51 3.79 8.35
C VAL A 186 8.78 4.94 9.32
N LEU A 187 8.34 6.16 9.02
CA LEU A 187 8.47 7.31 9.93
C LEU A 187 7.81 7.06 11.29
N LYS A 188 6.58 6.53 11.29
CA LYS A 188 5.87 6.17 12.53
C LYS A 188 6.66 5.13 13.34
N ASN A 189 7.20 4.12 12.67
CA ASN A 189 8.00 3.08 13.31
C ASN A 189 9.22 3.69 14.00
N ILE A 190 10.01 4.50 13.28
CA ILE A 190 11.20 5.18 13.80
C ILE A 190 10.84 6.03 15.03
N VAL A 191 9.80 6.85 14.95
CA VAL A 191 9.35 7.71 16.07
C VAL A 191 8.92 6.88 17.28
N ASN A 192 8.16 5.81 17.06
CA ASN A 192 7.67 4.95 18.13
C ASN A 192 8.82 4.23 18.83
N GLU A 193 9.72 3.62 18.05
CA GLU A 193 10.88 2.91 18.56
C GLU A 193 11.80 3.84 19.36
N PHE A 194 12.05 5.06 18.84
CA PHE A 194 12.84 6.07 19.56
C PHE A 194 12.21 6.43 20.91
N LYS A 195 10.90 6.65 20.97
CA LYS A 195 10.19 6.97 22.22
C LYS A 195 10.26 5.83 23.24
N ILE A 196 10.16 4.58 22.77
CA ILE A 196 10.29 3.39 23.62
C ILE A 196 11.70 3.33 24.22
N TYR A 197 12.76 3.40 23.41
CA TYR A 197 14.14 3.33 23.90
C TYR A 197 14.49 4.50 24.82
N LYS A 198 14.05 5.72 24.47
CA LYS A 198 14.22 6.91 25.33
C LYS A 198 13.58 6.69 26.70
N LYS A 199 12.38 6.10 26.76
CA LYS A 199 11.68 5.82 28.03
C LYS A 199 12.40 4.75 28.85
N ILE A 200 12.85 3.67 28.22
CA ILE A 200 13.59 2.58 28.89
C ILE A 200 14.88 3.11 29.52
N HIS A 201 15.61 3.95 28.80
CA HIS A 201 16.90 4.45 29.24
C HIS A 201 16.86 5.69 30.13
N LYS A 202 15.69 6.28 30.37
CA LYS A 202 15.53 7.45 31.24
C LYS A 202 16.02 7.21 32.68
N ASN A 203 16.01 5.95 33.13
CA ASN A 203 16.43 5.55 34.47
C ASN A 203 17.87 5.00 34.54
N ASN A 204 18.59 4.94 33.41
CA ASN A 204 19.98 4.46 33.38
C ASN A 204 20.95 5.62 33.64
N ILE A 205 22.00 5.33 34.43
CA ILE A 205 22.99 6.30 34.93
C ILE A 205 23.92 6.81 33.82
N LYS A 206 24.01 6.13 32.67
CA LYS A 206 24.80 6.57 31.51
C LYS A 206 24.00 7.55 30.66
N LYS A 207 24.57 8.75 30.43
CA LYS A 207 24.03 9.75 29.49
C LYS A 207 24.09 9.17 28.07
N ILE A 208 22.94 8.72 27.56
CA ILE A 208 22.82 8.24 26.18
C ILE A 208 22.70 9.45 25.25
N ASP A 209 23.48 9.44 24.19
CA ASP A 209 23.32 10.39 23.09
C ASP A 209 22.09 10.03 22.25
N TYR A 210 21.07 10.89 22.30
CA TYR A 210 19.83 10.69 21.55
C TYR A 210 20.01 10.78 20.03
N LYS A 211 21.02 11.50 19.54
CA LYS A 211 21.38 11.56 18.12
C LYS A 211 21.88 10.19 17.66
N GLN A 212 22.81 9.59 18.41
CA GLN A 212 23.31 8.24 18.14
C GLN A 212 22.22 7.17 18.23
N LEU A 213 21.36 7.25 19.26
CA LEU A 213 20.23 6.34 19.41
C LEU A 213 19.29 6.41 18.20
N LEU A 214 18.92 7.62 17.78
CA LEU A 214 18.04 7.79 16.63
C LEU A 214 18.72 7.32 15.34
N ALA A 215 20.01 7.62 15.14
CA ALA A 215 20.77 7.14 13.98
C ALA A 215 20.76 5.60 13.90
N LEU A 216 20.94 4.92 15.04
CA LEU A 216 20.91 3.45 15.09
C LEU A 216 19.53 2.89 14.75
N ILE A 217 18.45 3.51 15.24
CA ILE A 217 17.06 3.10 14.94
C ILE A 217 16.74 3.29 13.47
N ILE A 218 17.15 4.42 12.89
CA ILE A 218 16.97 4.69 11.47
C ILE A 218 17.75 3.67 10.64
N TYR A 219 19.02 3.43 10.99
CA TYR A 219 19.85 2.44 10.30
C TYR A 219 19.24 1.05 10.35
N LYS A 220 18.80 0.60 11.53
CA LYS A 220 18.09 -0.67 11.72
C LYS A 220 16.84 -0.77 10.84
N THR A 221 16.09 0.32 10.71
CA THR A 221 14.83 0.33 9.95
C THR A 221 15.08 0.31 8.45
N LEU A 222 16.07 1.07 7.95
CA LEU A 222 16.36 1.17 6.51
C LEU A 222 17.23 0.02 5.99
N ASN A 223 18.15 -0.49 6.80
CA ASN A 223 19.11 -1.54 6.46
C ASN A 223 19.03 -2.70 7.45
N SER A 224 17.85 -3.32 7.56
CA SER A 224 17.60 -4.38 8.55
C SER A 224 18.49 -5.61 8.40
N SER A 225 18.90 -5.94 7.17
CA SER A 225 19.81 -7.05 6.90
C SER A 225 21.21 -6.79 7.48
N ASP A 226 21.80 -5.64 7.17
CA ASP A 226 23.14 -5.28 7.68
C ASP A 226 23.12 -5.12 9.20
N PHE A 227 22.05 -4.53 9.76
CA PHE A 227 21.88 -4.44 11.20
C PHE A 227 21.83 -5.81 11.89
N ASN A 228 21.24 -6.83 11.26
CA ASN A 228 21.25 -8.18 11.80
C ASN A 228 22.65 -8.82 11.76
N ASP A 229 23.48 -8.44 10.78
CA ASP A 229 24.86 -8.91 10.69
C ASP A 229 25.79 -8.18 11.66
N LEU A 230 25.50 -6.92 12.00
CA LEU A 230 26.19 -6.18 13.06
C LEU A 230 26.18 -6.96 14.40
N VAL A 231 25.07 -7.60 14.75
CA VAL A 231 24.94 -8.43 15.96
C VAL A 231 25.88 -9.64 15.93
N LYS A 232 26.27 -10.10 14.74
CA LYS A 232 27.20 -11.21 14.52
C LYS A 232 28.64 -10.74 14.27
N SER A 233 28.94 -9.46 14.54
CA SER A 233 30.23 -8.82 14.24
C SER A 233 30.61 -8.92 12.75
N LYS A 234 29.63 -8.73 11.87
CA LYS A 234 29.76 -8.76 10.41
C LYS A 234 28.97 -7.61 9.78
N GLY A 235 29.09 -7.44 8.47
CA GLY A 235 28.37 -6.41 7.72
C GLY A 235 29.19 -5.15 7.47
N ASP A 236 28.62 -4.27 6.66
CA ASP A 236 29.25 -3.04 6.20
C ASP A 236 29.43 -2.07 7.36
N LEU A 237 28.39 -1.89 8.19
CA LEU A 237 28.46 -1.00 9.35
C LEU A 237 29.50 -1.47 10.37
N TYR A 238 29.60 -2.77 10.63
CA TYR A 238 30.61 -3.31 11.54
C TYR A 238 32.03 -3.02 11.02
N THR A 239 32.25 -3.22 9.72
CA THR A 239 33.55 -2.96 9.08
C THR A 239 33.93 -1.48 9.16
N GLN A 240 32.98 -0.58 8.90
CA GLN A 240 33.21 0.87 9.04
C GLN A 240 33.53 1.28 10.47
N ILE A 241 32.78 0.76 11.46
CA ILE A 241 33.05 1.04 12.88
C ILE A 241 34.43 0.52 13.26
N LYS A 242 34.78 -0.71 12.86
CA LYS A 242 36.09 -1.31 13.14
C LYS A 242 37.23 -0.48 12.57
N ASN A 243 37.17 -0.11 11.29
CA ASN A 243 38.21 0.70 10.65
C ASN A 243 38.34 2.08 11.33
N SER A 244 37.21 2.71 11.68
CA SER A 244 37.23 4.00 12.38
C SER A 244 37.84 3.94 13.78
N LEU A 245 37.86 2.76 14.43
CA LEU A 245 38.50 2.56 15.72
C LEU A 245 40.01 2.32 15.53
N GLU A 246 40.40 1.57 14.50
CA GLU A 246 41.81 1.30 14.17
C GLU A 246 42.54 2.57 13.70
N ASP A 247 41.87 3.46 12.94
CA ASP A 247 42.45 4.73 12.46
C ASP A 247 42.62 5.80 13.58
N ASN A 248 42.02 5.61 14.76
CA ASN A 248 42.18 6.52 15.91
C ASN A 248 43.31 6.10 16.86
N ASP A 249 43.97 4.97 16.61
CA ASP A 249 45.08 4.43 17.41
C ASP A 249 46.48 4.68 16.77
N GLU A 250 46.55 5.43 15.65
CA GLU A 250 47.80 5.98 15.05
C GLU A 250 47.98 7.49 15.34
#